data_AF-A0A4P8H5E3-F1
#
_entry.id   AF-A0A4P8H5E3-F1
#
_cell.length_a   1.000
_cell.length_b   1.000
_cell.length_c   1.000
_cell.angle_alpha   90.00
_cell.angle_beta   90.00
_cell.angle_gamma   90.00
#
_symmetry.space_group_name_H-M   'P 1'
#
loop_
_entity.id
_entity.type
_entity.pdbx_description
1 polymer ?
#
loop_
_entity_poly.entity_id
_entity_poly.type
_entity_poly.pdbx_seq_one_letter_code
_entity_poly.pdbx_strand_id
1 'polypeptide(L)'
;MDTTAHTPTTTPPADDPAAALVPTRSAALAVLEDDRGATTAEYAITTLAACGFAALLVVVLKSDPIKEAITGVISTALGLGA
;
A
#
# COMPACT_ATOMS: atom_id res chain seq x y z
N MET A 1 26.37 -1.09 26.85
CA MET A 1 25.52 0.11 26.85
C MET A 1 24.08 -0.35 26.65
N ASP A 2 23.37 -0.38 27.78
CA ASP A 2 21.92 -0.32 28.00
C ASP A 2 20.95 -1.15 27.13
N THR A 3 20.77 -2.38 27.60
CA THR A 3 19.49 -3.11 27.55
C THR A 3 18.50 -2.40 28.47
N THR A 4 17.49 -1.73 27.93
CA THR A 4 16.34 -1.24 28.72
C THR A 4 15.19 -2.23 28.58
N ALA A 5 14.83 -2.85 29.70
CA ALA A 5 13.77 -3.83 29.84
C ALA A 5 12.40 -3.24 29.46
N HIS A 6 11.62 -3.99 28.68
CA HIS A 6 10.20 -3.71 28.49
C HIS A 6 9.43 -4.32 29.66
N THR A 7 8.89 -3.47 30.54
CA THR A 7 7.93 -3.88 31.57
C THR A 7 6.59 -4.16 30.89
N PRO A 8 5.99 -5.36 31.03
CA PRO A 8 4.62 -5.59 30.60
C PRO A 8 3.67 -4.88 31.58
N THR A 9 2.97 -3.87 31.09
CA THR A 9 1.90 -3.18 31.81
C THR A 9 0.75 -4.16 32.05
N THR A 10 0.40 -4.37 33.31
CA THR A 10 -0.73 -5.20 33.76
C THR A 10 -2.05 -4.71 33.16
N THR A 11 -2.82 -5.65 32.60
CA THR A 11 -4.20 -5.48 32.11
C THR A 11 -5.14 -4.99 33.23
N PRO A 12 -5.92 -3.90 33.03
CA PRO A 12 -6.99 -3.48 33.94
C PRO A 12 -8.14 -4.50 34.01
N PRO A 13 -8.90 -4.55 35.12
CA PRO A 13 -10.10 -5.39 35.22
C PRO A 13 -11.19 -4.89 34.29
N ALA A 14 -11.99 -5.83 33.78
CA ALA A 14 -13.11 -5.57 32.90
C ALA A 14 -14.20 -4.75 33.59
N ASP A 15 -14.33 -3.47 33.21
CA ASP A 15 -15.57 -2.70 33.37
C ASP A 15 -16.38 -2.81 32.06
N ASP A 16 -17.70 -2.98 32.19
CA ASP A 16 -18.66 -3.29 31.12
C ASP A 16 -18.41 -2.56 29.77
N PRO A 17 -18.12 -3.28 28.67
CA PRO A 17 -17.73 -2.67 27.39
C PRO A 17 -18.90 -2.05 26.60
N ALA A 18 -20.14 -2.20 27.07
CA ALA A 18 -21.34 -1.88 26.29
C ALA A 18 -21.98 -0.52 26.62
N ALA A 19 -21.63 0.13 27.74
CA ALA A 19 -22.35 1.31 28.22
C ALA A 19 -21.82 2.66 27.69
N ALA A 20 -20.67 2.70 27.00
CA ALA A 20 -19.94 3.94 26.70
C ALA A 20 -19.82 4.30 25.21
N LEU A 21 -20.55 3.65 24.31
CA LEU A 21 -20.30 3.73 22.86
C LEU A 21 -21.05 4.85 22.10
N VAL A 22 -21.46 5.92 22.80
CA VAL A 22 -21.84 7.17 22.10
C VAL A 22 -20.60 8.07 22.09
N PRO A 23 -19.80 8.08 21.02
CA PRO A 23 -18.65 8.96 20.95
C PRO A 23 -19.14 10.40 21.05
N THR A 24 -18.67 11.11 22.07
CA THR A 24 -18.86 12.55 22.14
C THR A 24 -18.18 13.19 20.93
N ARG A 25 -18.75 14.29 20.44
CA ARG A 25 -18.20 15.03 19.29
C ARG A 25 -16.69 15.28 19.43
N SER A 26 -16.21 15.54 20.63
CA SER A 26 -14.79 15.74 20.92
C SER A 26 -13.93 14.49 20.69
N ALA A 27 -14.42 13.29 21.01
CA ALA A 27 -13.70 12.04 20.76
C ALA A 27 -13.64 11.72 19.26
N ALA A 28 -14.71 12.00 18.50
CA ALA A 28 -14.70 11.86 17.05
C ALA A 28 -13.72 12.84 16.38
N LEU A 29 -13.65 14.09 16.86
CA LEU A 29 -12.67 15.06 16.39
C LEU A 29 -11.24 14.63 16.71
N ALA A 30 -10.99 14.10 17.91
CA ALA A 30 -9.66 13.60 18.30
C ALA A 30 -9.17 12.43 17.43
N VAL A 31 -10.07 11.60 16.89
CA VAL A 31 -9.71 10.54 15.93
C VAL A 31 -9.39 11.11 14.55
N LEU A 32 -10.07 12.17 14.12
CA LEU A 32 -9.78 12.85 12.85
C LEU A 32 -8.44 13.61 12.88
N GLU A 33 -7.97 13.99 14.07
CA GLU A 33 -6.66 14.60 14.30
C GLU A 33 -5.54 13.57 14.54
N ASP A 34 -5.85 12.27 14.46
CA ASP A 34 -4.87 11.20 14.68
C ASP A 34 -4.16 10.78 13.39
N ASP A 35 -2.93 11.26 13.22
CA ASP A 35 -2.09 10.94 12.06
C ASP A 35 -1.35 9.59 12.17
N ARG A 36 -1.53 8.81 13.26
CA ARG A 36 -0.81 7.54 13.46
C ARG A 36 -0.97 6.54 12.30
N GLY A 37 -2.09 6.62 11.57
CA GLY A 37 -2.33 5.79 10.37
C GLY A 37 -1.94 6.42 9.04
N ALA A 38 -1.61 7.72 9.01
CA ALA A 38 -1.43 8.50 7.79
C ALA A 38 -0.26 7.99 6.95
N THR A 39 0.88 7.67 7.57
CA THR A 39 2.07 7.16 6.86
C THR A 39 1.82 5.78 6.22
N THR A 40 1.10 4.89 6.90
CA THR A 40 0.75 3.57 6.32
C THR A 40 -0.25 3.73 5.16
N ALA A 41 -1.22 4.63 5.29
CA ALA A 41 -2.18 4.93 4.23
C ALA A 41 -1.51 5.57 3.00
N GLU A 42 -0.58 6.49 3.21
CA GLU A 42 0.18 7.14 2.13
C GLU A 42 0.99 6.12 1.32
N TYR A 43 1.70 5.21 2.01
CA TYR A 43 2.45 4.15 1.35
C TYR A 43 1.52 3.21 0.56
N ALA A 44 0.38 2.84 1.13
CA ALA A 44 -0.60 2.00 0.47
C ALA A 44 -1.14 2.67 -0.81
N ILE A 45 -1.56 3.93 -0.73
CA ILE A 45 -2.09 4.68 -1.88
C ILE A 45 -1.00 4.87 -2.95
N THR A 46 0.22 5.20 -2.55
CA THR A 46 1.36 5.35 -3.48
C THR A 46 1.64 4.04 -4.22
N THR A 47 1.60 2.91 -3.51
CA THR A 47 1.78 1.58 -4.11
C THR A 47 0.65 1.26 -5.07
N LEU A 48 -0.61 1.53 -4.69
CA LEU A 48 -1.76 1.33 -5.58
C LEU A 48 -1.69 2.20 -6.84
N ALA A 49 -1.26 3.46 -6.71
CA ALA A 49 -1.06 4.35 -7.85
C ALA A 49 0.01 3.81 -8.81
N ALA A 50 1.14 3.34 -8.28
CA ALA A 50 2.20 2.71 -9.07
C ALA A 50 1.71 1.42 -9.76
N CYS A 51 0.95 0.58 -9.06
CA CYS A 51 0.33 -0.61 -9.64
C CYS A 51 -0.63 -0.28 -10.78
N GLY A 52 -1.45 0.78 -10.63
CA GLY A 52 -2.34 1.26 -11.69
C GLY A 52 -1.58 1.70 -12.95
N PHE A 53 -0.48 2.45 -12.77
CA PHE A 53 0.40 2.82 -13.87
C PHE A 53 1.06 1.60 -14.54
N ALA A 54 1.53 0.64 -13.76
CA ALA A 54 2.08 -0.62 -14.28
C ALA A 54 1.05 -1.40 -15.11
N ALA A 55 -0.22 -1.43 -14.69
CA ALA A 55 -1.29 -2.06 -15.47
C ALA A 55 -1.46 -1.40 -16.86
N LEU A 56 -1.37 -0.07 -16.93
CA LEU A 56 -1.37 0.65 -18.22
C LEU A 56 -0.17 0.24 -19.09
N LEU A 57 1.05 0.15 -18.51
CA LEU A 57 2.23 -0.32 -19.23
C LEU A 57 2.06 -1.75 -19.76
N VAL A 58 1.41 -2.65 -19.00
CA VAL A 58 1.09 -3.99 -19.48
C VAL A 58 0.18 -3.94 -20.71
N VAL A 59 -0.83 -3.06 -20.72
CA VAL A 59 -1.70 -2.88 -21.91
C VAL A 59 -0.87 -2.38 -23.10
N VAL A 60 0.02 -1.41 -22.89
CA VAL A 60 0.93 -0.90 -23.92
C VAL A 60 1.83 -2.02 -24.47
N LEU A 61 2.44 -2.82 -23.60
CA LEU A 61 3.28 -3.96 -23.98
C LEU A 61 2.51 -5.04 -24.76
N LYS A 62 1.21 -5.18 -24.49
CA LYS A 62 0.34 -6.12 -25.19
C LYS A 62 -0.14 -5.59 -26.55
N SER A 63 0.16 -4.35 -26.91
CA SER A 63 -0.23 -3.79 -28.21
C SER A 63 0.57 -4.40 -29.36
N ASP A 64 -0.04 -4.47 -30.54
CA ASP A 64 0.59 -5.07 -31.71
C ASP A 64 1.85 -4.32 -32.16
N PRO A 65 1.90 -2.97 -32.19
CA PRO A 65 3.13 -2.24 -32.56
C PRO A 65 4.33 -2.57 -31.66
N ILE A 66 4.10 -2.72 -30.35
CA ILE A 66 5.19 -3.04 -29.40
C ILE A 66 5.61 -4.50 -29.53
N LYS A 67 4.66 -5.42 -29.68
CA LYS A 67 4.97 -6.83 -29.94
C LYS A 67 5.78 -6.99 -31.22
N GLU A 68 5.37 -6.35 -32.31
CA GLU A 68 6.08 -6.38 -33.60
C GLU A 68 7.50 -5.83 -33.48
N ALA A 69 7.68 -4.70 -32.78
CA ALA A 69 9.00 -4.14 -32.54
C ALA A 69 9.92 -5.12 -31.79
N ILE A 70 9.42 -5.73 -30.71
CA ILE A 70 10.18 -6.71 -29.91
C ILE A 70 10.47 -7.97 -30.73
N THR A 71 9.46 -8.53 -31.41
CA THR A 71 9.62 -9.70 -32.27
C THR A 71 10.60 -9.44 -33.40
N GLY A 72 10.60 -8.25 -33.99
CA GLY A 72 11.57 -7.82 -35.00
C GLY A 72 13.00 -7.88 -34.46
N VAL A 73 13.26 -7.24 -33.31
CA VAL A 73 14.57 -7.26 -32.65
C VAL A 73 15.03 -8.70 -32.35
N ILE A 74 14.13 -9.54 -31.82
CA ILE A 74 14.44 -10.95 -31.54
C ILE A 74 14.74 -11.71 -32.84
N SER A 75 13.95 -11.54 -33.88
CA SER A 75 14.10 -12.25 -35.16
C SER A 75 15.43 -11.89 -35.84
N THR A 76 15.81 -10.61 -35.82
CA THR A 76 17.12 -10.15 -36.30
C THR A 76 18.25 -10.75 -35.47
N ALA A 77 18.15 -10.76 -34.14
CA ALA A 77 19.17 -11.35 -33.27
C ALA A 77 19.35 -12.87 -33.50
N LEU A 78 18.29 -13.57 -33.93
CA LEU A 78 18.30 -15.00 -34.22
C LEU A 78 18.65 -15.34 -35.68
N GLY A 79 18.87 -14.34 -36.55
CA GLY A 79 19.13 -14.58 -37.98
C GLY A 79 17.93 -15.05 -38.79
N LEU A 80 16.71 -14.84 -38.26
CA LEU A 80 15.43 -15.16 -38.90
C LEU A 80 14.82 -13.96 -39.66
N GLY A 81 15.34 -12.75 -39.41
CA GLY A 81 14.97 -11.54 -40.14
C GLY A 81 15.76 -11.40 -41.44
N ALA A 82 15.08 -11.06 -42.53
CA ALA A 82 15.68 -10.78 -43.84
C ALA A 82 16.63 -9.57 -43.80
#